data_AF-A0A3B1AQ31-F1
#
_entry.id   AF-A0A3B1AQ31-F1
#
_cell.length_a   1.000
_cell.length_b   1.000
_cell.length_c   1.000
_cell.angle_alpha   90.00
_cell.angle_beta   90.00
_cell.angle_gamma   90.00
#
_symmetry.space_group_name_H-M   'P 1'
#
loop_
_entity.id
_entity.type
_entity.pdbx_description
1 polymer ?
#
loop_
_entity_poly.entity_id
_entity_poly.type
_entity_poly.pdbx_seq_one_letter_code
_entity_poly.pdbx_strand_id
1 'polypeptide(L)'
;PINEGGIGQLGYPLVADMTHGICKAYDVETPDGAVAFRGSFLIDKEGMVRHQVVNDLPLGRNIDEMLRMIDALQFHEENGEVCPANWKEGEKGMKDTPEGVAEYLAENADKL
;
A
#
# COMPACT_ATOMS: atom_id res chain seq x y z
N PRO A 1 27.13 -14.88 4.67
CA PRO A 1 27.32 -13.60 5.42
C PRO A 1 26.96 -12.42 4.50
N ILE A 2 26.58 -11.24 5.02
CA ILE A 2 26.01 -10.14 4.19
C ILE A 2 26.89 -9.81 2.96
N ASN A 3 28.21 -9.83 3.13
CA ASN A 3 29.20 -9.58 2.07
C ASN A 3 29.25 -10.66 0.96
N GLU A 4 28.50 -11.75 1.10
CA GLU A 4 28.34 -12.83 0.12
C GLU A 4 26.90 -12.85 -0.45
N GLY A 5 26.18 -11.72 -0.40
CA GLY A 5 24.82 -11.59 -0.93
C GLY A 5 23.71 -12.02 0.04
N GLY A 6 24.02 -12.15 1.33
CA GLY A 6 23.02 -12.44 2.37
C GLY A 6 22.25 -11.18 2.80
N ILE A 7 21.00 -11.35 3.22
CA ILE A 7 20.09 -10.28 3.65
C ILE A 7 20.24 -9.86 5.13
N GLY A 8 21.15 -10.48 5.87
CA GLY A 8 21.41 -10.16 7.28
C GLY A 8 20.30 -10.65 8.21
N GLN A 9 20.21 -10.01 9.38
CA GLN A 9 19.18 -10.29 10.37
C GLN A 9 17.88 -9.59 10.00
N LEU A 10 16.76 -10.31 10.05
CA LEU A 10 15.44 -9.80 9.74
C LEU A 10 14.61 -9.57 11.00
N GLY A 11 13.85 -8.47 11.01
CA GLY A 11 12.86 -8.17 12.04
C GLY A 11 11.45 -8.66 11.71
N TYR A 12 11.28 -9.38 10.61
CA TYR A 12 9.99 -9.83 10.08
C TYR A 12 10.10 -11.25 9.50
N PRO A 13 8.97 -12.00 9.43
CA PRO A 13 8.98 -13.34 8.88
C PRO A 13 9.25 -13.37 7.37
N LEU A 14 9.93 -14.41 6.92
CA LEU A 14 10.00 -14.80 5.50
C LEU A 14 9.22 -16.08 5.30
N VAL A 15 8.26 -16.07 4.39
CA VAL A 15 7.39 -17.20 4.07
C VAL A 15 7.85 -17.84 2.76
N ALA A 16 7.91 -19.17 2.72
CA ALA A 16 8.19 -19.94 1.51
C ALA A 16 6.89 -20.43 0.88
N ASP A 17 6.58 -19.99 -0.34
CA ASP A 17 5.41 -20.40 -1.12
C ASP A 17 5.76 -21.50 -2.14
N MET A 18 6.22 -22.65 -1.65
CA MET A 18 6.76 -23.72 -2.50
C MET A 18 5.73 -24.33 -3.48
N THR A 19 4.43 -24.20 -3.16
CA THR A 19 3.33 -24.72 -4.00
C THR A 19 2.76 -23.65 -4.93
N HIS A 20 3.26 -22.41 -4.87
CA HIS A 20 2.76 -21.26 -5.61
C HIS A 20 1.29 -20.94 -5.27
N GLY A 21 0.82 -21.39 -4.09
CA GLY A 21 -0.57 -21.20 -3.68
C GLY A 21 -0.85 -19.74 -3.33
N ILE A 22 0.11 -19.08 -2.69
CA ILE A 22 -0.03 -17.68 -2.26
C ILE A 22 0.06 -16.76 -3.48
N CYS A 23 1.09 -16.88 -4.32
CA CYS A 23 1.25 -15.99 -5.47
C CYS A 23 0.08 -16.10 -6.46
N LYS A 24 -0.48 -17.29 -6.68
CA LYS A 24 -1.69 -17.49 -7.49
C LYS A 24 -2.94 -16.90 -6.84
N ALA A 25 -3.12 -17.11 -5.54
CA ALA A 25 -4.28 -16.56 -4.82
C ALA A 25 -4.30 -15.02 -4.83
N TYR A 26 -3.13 -14.40 -4.89
CA TYR A 26 -2.96 -12.95 -4.97
C TYR A 26 -2.78 -12.43 -6.42
N ASP A 27 -2.90 -13.31 -7.42
CA ASP A 27 -2.76 -12.97 -8.85
C ASP A 27 -1.45 -12.22 -9.20
N VAL A 28 -0.34 -12.68 -8.63
CA VAL A 28 0.99 -12.09 -8.84
C VAL A 28 1.99 -13.07 -9.43
N GLU A 29 1.58 -14.26 -9.87
CA GLU A 29 2.48 -15.19 -10.55
C GLU A 29 2.84 -14.69 -11.96
N THR A 30 4.10 -14.84 -12.38
CA THR A 30 4.50 -14.54 -13.76
C THR A 30 3.84 -15.52 -14.73
N PRO A 31 3.61 -15.14 -16.00
CA PRO A 31 2.92 -16.01 -16.97
C PRO A 31 3.60 -17.36 -17.24
N ASP A 32 4.91 -17.45 -17.02
CA ASP A 32 5.70 -18.67 -17.14
C ASP A 32 5.69 -19.54 -15.86
N GLY A 33 5.04 -19.08 -14.79
CA GLY A 33 4.95 -19.77 -13.51
C GLY A 33 6.25 -19.82 -12.73
N ALA A 34 7.27 -19.02 -13.09
CA ALA A 34 8.59 -19.12 -12.49
C ALA A 34 8.69 -18.42 -11.13
N VAL A 35 8.11 -17.21 -11.00
CA VAL A 35 8.23 -16.36 -9.81
C VAL A 35 6.98 -15.52 -9.60
N ALA A 36 6.91 -14.80 -8.48
CA ALA A 36 5.94 -13.73 -8.32
C ALA A 36 6.49 -12.39 -8.85
N PHE A 37 5.61 -11.57 -9.44
CA PHE A 37 5.80 -10.13 -9.55
C PHE A 37 5.98 -9.48 -8.17
N ARG A 38 6.43 -8.22 -8.16
CA ARG A 38 6.70 -7.50 -6.92
C ARG A 38 5.40 -6.92 -6.35
N GLY A 39 4.56 -7.80 -5.82
CA GLY A 39 3.30 -7.48 -5.14
C GLY A 39 3.49 -6.97 -3.71
N SER A 40 2.68 -6.00 -3.31
CA SER A 40 2.50 -5.57 -1.92
C SER A 40 1.03 -5.34 -1.64
N PHE A 41 0.57 -5.80 -0.49
CA PHE A 41 -0.83 -5.75 -0.10
C PHE A 41 -0.93 -5.18 1.31
N LEU A 42 -1.75 -4.14 1.48
CA LEU A 42 -2.19 -3.67 2.78
C LEU A 42 -3.48 -4.39 3.11
N ILE A 43 -3.44 -5.19 4.16
CA ILE A 43 -4.57 -5.97 4.68
C ILE A 43 -4.92 -5.40 6.04
N ASP A 44 -6.18 -5.04 6.24
CA ASP A 44 -6.63 -4.46 7.50
C ASP A 44 -6.92 -5.54 8.57
N LYS A 45 -7.39 -5.08 9.74
CA LYS A 45 -7.70 -5.96 10.89
C LYS A 45 -8.89 -6.90 10.65
N GLU A 46 -9.73 -6.61 9.66
CA GLU A 46 -10.86 -7.46 9.25
C GLU A 46 -10.43 -8.49 8.19
N GLY A 47 -9.16 -8.48 7.78
CA GLY A 47 -8.62 -9.38 6.77
C GLY A 47 -8.91 -8.94 5.34
N MET A 48 -9.27 -7.67 5.13
CA MET A 48 -9.61 -7.13 3.83
C MET A 48 -8.45 -6.39 3.19
N VAL A 49 -8.22 -6.68 1.91
CA VAL A 49 -7.22 -5.96 1.10
C VAL A 49 -7.75 -4.54 0.84
N ARG A 50 -7.04 -3.55 1.37
CA ARG A 50 -7.38 -2.12 1.22
C ARG A 50 -6.57 -1.42 0.14
N HIS A 51 -5.37 -1.91 -0.12
CA HIS A 51 -4.48 -1.35 -1.12
C HIS A 51 -3.54 -2.43 -1.67
N GLN A 52 -3.27 -2.37 -2.98
CA GLN A 52 -2.32 -3.26 -3.64
C GLN A 52 -1.46 -2.50 -4.65
N VAL A 53 -0.19 -2.88 -4.73
CA VAL A 53 0.75 -2.42 -5.76
C VAL A 53 1.45 -3.63 -6.34
N VAL A 54 1.40 -3.78 -7.66
CA VAL A 54 2.09 -4.84 -8.39
C VAL A 54 3.04 -4.19 -9.39
N ASN A 55 4.32 -4.35 -9.14
CA ASN A 55 5.37 -3.87 -10.02
C ASN A 55 5.96 -5.03 -10.83
N ASP A 56 6.34 -4.73 -12.08
CA ASP A 56 7.14 -5.63 -12.89
C ASP A 56 8.52 -5.88 -12.24
N LEU A 57 9.21 -6.94 -12.64
CA LEU A 57 10.46 -7.41 -12.06
C LEU A 57 11.59 -6.36 -12.00
N PRO A 58 11.77 -5.42 -12.94
CA PRO A 58 12.83 -4.41 -12.84
C PRO A 58 12.47 -3.23 -11.91
N LEU A 59 11.21 -3.11 -11.47
CA LEU A 59 10.72 -1.92 -10.79
C LEU A 59 10.62 -2.14 -9.27
N GLY A 60 11.50 -1.46 -8.53
CA GLY A 60 11.44 -1.42 -7.06
C GLY A 60 10.15 -0.77 -6.55
N ARG A 61 9.80 -1.04 -5.29
CA ARG A 61 8.65 -0.43 -4.61
C ARG A 61 9.13 0.70 -3.69
N ASN A 62 8.22 1.60 -3.32
CA ASN A 62 8.50 2.68 -2.38
C ASN A 62 7.92 2.33 -0.99
N ILE A 63 8.78 2.28 0.03
CA ILE A 63 8.38 1.96 1.40
C ILE A 63 7.63 3.13 2.05
N ASP A 64 8.04 4.36 1.80
CA ASP A 64 7.38 5.54 2.36
C ASP A 64 5.92 5.62 1.90
N GLU A 65 5.63 5.22 0.66
CA GLU A 65 4.26 5.15 0.15
C GLU A 65 3.45 4.02 0.80
N MET A 66 4.08 2.88 1.11
CA MET A 66 3.41 1.82 1.85
C MET A 66 3.04 2.27 3.27
N LEU A 67 3.94 2.98 3.95
CA LEU A 67 3.68 3.55 5.26
C LEU A 67 2.56 4.60 5.19
N ARG A 68 2.63 5.53 4.22
CA ARG A 68 1.60 6.55 3.99
C ARG A 68 0.21 5.94 3.81
N MET A 69 0.09 4.80 3.13
CA MET A 69 -1.18 4.10 2.96
C MET A 69 -1.70 3.45 4.26
N ILE A 70 -0.81 3.03 5.16
CA ILE A 70 -1.19 2.58 6.51
C ILE A 70 -1.75 3.77 7.30
N ASP A 71 -1.05 4.91 7.28
CA ASP A 71 -1.46 6.12 7.98
C ASP A 71 -2.82 6.62 7.46
N ALA A 72 -3.02 6.61 6.14
CA ALA A 72 -4.27 7.03 5.51
C ALA A 72 -5.45 6.12 5.90
N LEU A 73 -5.22 4.80 5.95
CA LEU A 73 -6.25 3.86 6.40
C LEU A 73 -6.62 4.10 7.86
N GLN A 74 -5.62 4.26 8.74
CA GLN A 74 -5.86 4.51 10.16
C GLN A 74 -6.58 5.84 10.38
N PHE A 75 -6.19 6.91 9.68
CA PHE A 75 -6.87 8.18 9.73
C PHE A 75 -8.36 8.06 9.33
N HIS A 76 -8.65 7.33 8.24
CA HIS A 76 -10.02 7.10 7.81
C HIS A 76 -10.82 6.30 8.85
N GLU A 77 -10.24 5.23 9.40
CA GLU A 77 -10.88 4.39 10.43
C GLU A 77 -11.21 5.20 11.72
N GLU A 78 -10.35 6.15 12.09
CA GLU A 78 -10.52 6.96 13.31
C GLU A 78 -11.48 8.14 13.12
N ASN A 79 -11.45 8.80 11.95
CA ASN A 79 -12.14 10.07 11.73
C ASN A 79 -13.40 9.94 10.85
N GLY A 80 -13.51 8.87 10.05
CA GLY A 80 -14.57 8.70 9.05
C GLY A 80 -14.42 9.62 7.82
N GLU A 81 -13.35 10.40 7.75
CA GLU A 81 -13.03 11.29 6.62
C GLU A 81 -12.19 10.56 5.57
N VAL A 82 -12.25 10.99 4.32
CA VAL A 82 -11.41 10.45 3.24
C VAL A 82 -10.11 11.24 3.08
N CYS A 83 -9.07 10.55 2.63
CA CYS A 83 -7.75 11.13 2.38
C CYS A 83 -7.63 11.60 0.91
N PRO A 84 -7.40 12.90 0.64
CA PRO A 84 -7.18 13.42 -0.70
C PRO A 84 -5.91 12.89 -1.38
N ALA A 85 -5.73 13.22 -2.67
CA ALA A 85 -4.52 12.87 -3.40
C ALA A 85 -3.26 13.45 -2.72
N ASN A 86 -2.21 12.63 -2.63
CA ASN A 86 -0.95 12.96 -1.94
C ASN A 86 -1.07 13.23 -0.43
N TRP A 87 -2.22 12.92 0.19
CA TRP A 87 -2.43 13.12 1.64
C TRP A 87 -1.32 12.49 2.47
N LYS A 88 -0.88 13.19 3.50
CA LYS A 88 0.10 12.71 4.50
C LYS A 88 -0.44 12.88 5.90
N GLU A 89 0.12 12.11 6.83
CA GLU A 89 -0.19 12.20 8.25
C GLU A 89 -0.10 13.67 8.74
N GLY A 90 -1.15 14.11 9.45
CA GLY A 90 -1.28 15.48 9.95
C GLY A 90 -1.99 16.45 8.99
N GLU A 91 -2.22 16.07 7.73
CA GLU A 91 -3.04 16.87 6.80
C GLU A 91 -4.54 16.63 7.05
N LYS A 92 -5.36 17.64 6.72
CA LYS A 92 -6.81 17.53 6.86
C LYS A 92 -7.38 16.50 5.89
N GLY A 93 -8.32 15.70 6.38
CA GLY A 93 -9.19 14.89 5.55
C GLY A 93 -10.24 15.73 4.84
N MET A 94 -11.11 15.02 4.12
CA MET A 94 -12.25 15.59 3.41
C MET A 94 -13.48 14.74 3.70
N LYS A 95 -14.65 15.36 3.85
CA LYS A 95 -15.91 14.60 3.95
C LYS A 95 -16.29 14.06 2.58
N ASP A 96 -16.77 12.82 2.54
CA ASP A 96 -17.18 12.13 1.31
C ASP A 96 -18.56 12.55 0.78
N THR A 97 -18.91 13.84 0.95
CA THR A 97 -20.15 14.43 0.43
C THR A 97 -19.86 15.49 -0.63
N PRO A 98 -20.80 15.79 -1.54
CA PRO A 98 -20.63 16.87 -2.53
C PRO A 98 -20.25 18.21 -1.90
N GLU A 99 -20.86 18.56 -0.76
CA GLU A 99 -20.55 19.79 -0.02
C GLU A 99 -19.15 19.76 0.58
N GLY A 100 -18.74 18.63 1.16
CA GLY A 100 -17.41 18.46 1.73
C GLY A 100 -16.29 18.54 0.69
N VAL A 101 -16.53 17.99 -0.50
CA VAL A 101 -15.63 18.11 -1.65
C VAL A 101 -15.52 19.57 -2.10
N ALA A 102 -16.66 20.26 -2.24
CA ALA A 102 -16.66 21.66 -2.65
C ALA A 102 -15.92 22.57 -1.65
N GLU A 103 -16.13 22.35 -0.36
CA GLU A 103 -15.42 23.06 0.72
C GLU A 103 -13.91 22.81 0.65
N TYR A 104 -13.49 21.54 0.57
CA TYR A 104 -12.07 21.18 0.49
C TYR A 104 -11.38 21.79 -0.74
N LEU A 105 -12.01 21.72 -1.92
CA LEU A 105 -11.45 22.27 -3.15
C LEU A 105 -11.37 23.80 -3.12
N ALA A 106 -12.37 24.47 -2.51
CA ALA A 106 -12.33 25.92 -2.34
C ALA A 106 -11.20 26.36 -1.39
N GLU A 107 -10.95 25.62 -0.30
CA GLU A 107 -9.84 25.90 0.63
C GLU A 107 -8.46 25.63 0.03
N ASN A 108 -8.36 24.73 -0.95
CA ASN A 108 -7.08 24.27 -1.52
C ASN A 108 -6.89 24.68 -3.00
N ALA A 109 -7.68 25.63 -3.50
CA ALA A 109 -7.68 26.03 -4.90
C ALA A 109 -6.29 26.44 -5.44
N ASP A 110 -5.46 27.07 -4.61
CA ASP A 110 -4.11 27.54 -5.00
C ASP A 110 -3.08 26.40 -5.16
N LYS A 111 -3.41 25.18 -4.72
CA LYS A 111 -2.52 24.00 -4.73
C LYS A 111 -2.93 22.95 -5.77
N LEU A 112 -4.04 23.16 -6.47
CA LEU A 112 -4.55 22.32 -7.55
C LEU A 112 -3.90 22.71 -8.89
#